data_AF-A0A0V0GSE7-F1
#
_entry.id   AF-A0A0V0GSE7-F1
#
_cell.length_a   1.000
_cell.length_b   1.000
_cell.length_c   1.000
_cell.angle_alpha   90.00
_cell.angle_beta   90.00
_cell.angle_gamma   90.00
#
_symmetry.space_group_name_H-M   'P 1'
#
loop_
_entity.id
_entity.type
_entity.pdbx_description
1 polymer ?
#
loop_
_entity_poly.entity_id
_entity_poly.type
_entity_poly.pdbx_seq_one_letter_code
_entity_poly.pdbx_strand_id
1 'polypeptide(L)'
;MNTVEWLKAIYGEDHYISRFQVPGEIEAEFAPIGAKSVLKKILTYRDPAPFYFPKGKGLAAFPDAPVALSSWLSEEELDYYANKFEQTGFTGGVNYYRALPINWELTAPWTGAQVKVPTKFIVGEFDLV
;
A
#
# COMPACT_ATOMS: atom_id res chain seq x y z
N MET A 1 -18.19 -10.02 9.09
CA MET A 1 -17.53 -9.26 8.02
C MET A 1 -16.11 -9.01 8.47
N ASN A 2 -15.13 -9.59 7.80
CA ASN A 2 -13.72 -9.34 8.13
C ASN A 2 -13.29 -7.95 7.62
N THR A 3 -12.06 -7.54 7.96
CA THR A 3 -11.51 -6.22 7.60
C THR A 3 -11.55 -5.93 6.10
N VAL A 4 -11.22 -6.92 5.25
CA VAL A 4 -11.20 -6.74 3.80
C VAL A 4 -12.60 -6.56 3.24
N GLU A 5 -13.55 -7.38 3.68
CA GLU A 5 -14.96 -7.28 3.26
C GLU A 5 -15.57 -5.92 3.65
N TRP A 6 -15.23 -5.42 4.84
CA TRP A 6 -15.70 -4.13 5.33
C TRP A 6 -15.14 -2.96 4.51
N LEU A 7 -13.82 -2.95 4.27
CA LEU A 7 -13.18 -1.93 3.44
C LEU A 7 -13.68 -1.96 1.99
N LYS A 8 -13.89 -3.16 1.44
CA LYS A 8 -14.47 -3.34 0.11
C LYS A 8 -15.90 -2.82 0.03
N ALA A 9 -16.72 -2.98 1.07
CA ALA A 9 -18.08 -2.44 1.10
C ALA A 9 -18.13 -0.90 1.11
N ILE A 10 -17.12 -0.25 1.71
CA ILE A 10 -17.06 1.21 1.83
C ILE A 10 -16.37 1.86 0.63
N TYR A 11 -15.22 1.31 0.21
CA TYR A 11 -14.35 1.90 -0.80
C TYR A 11 -14.41 1.20 -2.16
N GLY A 12 -15.07 0.04 -2.26
CA GLY A 12 -15.26 -0.69 -3.51
C GLY A 12 -14.11 -1.63 -3.90
N GLU A 13 -14.25 -2.20 -5.09
CA GLU A 13 -13.36 -3.23 -5.64
C GLU A 13 -11.97 -2.71 -6.00
N ASP A 14 -11.88 -1.45 -6.41
CA ASP A 14 -10.63 -0.84 -6.86
C ASP A 14 -9.74 -0.38 -5.71
N HIS A 15 -10.26 -0.31 -4.49
CA HIS A 15 -9.46 0.02 -3.32
C HIS A 15 -8.27 -0.94 -3.18
N TYR A 16 -7.08 -0.42 -2.88
CA TYR A 16 -5.84 -1.21 -2.91
C TYR A 16 -5.89 -2.47 -2.04
N ILE A 17 -6.51 -2.41 -0.85
CA ILE A 17 -6.67 -3.59 0.01
C ILE A 17 -7.48 -4.68 -0.68
N SER A 18 -8.54 -4.32 -1.42
CA SER A 18 -9.34 -5.25 -2.21
C SER A 18 -8.54 -5.81 -3.38
N ARG A 19 -7.82 -4.95 -4.11
CA ARG A 19 -7.02 -5.34 -5.29
C ARG A 19 -5.84 -6.24 -4.96
N PHE A 20 -5.30 -6.16 -3.76
CA PHE A 20 -4.14 -6.96 -3.36
C PHE A 20 -4.49 -8.40 -2.97
N GLN A 21 -5.77 -8.73 -2.80
CA GLN A 21 -6.20 -10.03 -2.29
C GLN A 21 -5.89 -11.20 -3.24
N VAL A 22 -5.88 -10.97 -4.55
CA VAL A 22 -5.58 -12.04 -5.52
C VAL A 22 -4.05 -12.15 -5.68
N PRO A 23 -3.44 -13.31 -5.35
CA PRO A 23 -2.01 -13.50 -5.51
C PRO A 23 -1.55 -13.29 -6.95
N GLY A 24 -0.53 -12.46 -7.13
CA GLY A 24 0.11 -12.23 -8.43
C GLY A 24 -0.57 -11.18 -9.32
N GLU A 25 -1.82 -10.76 -9.07
CA GLU A 25 -2.48 -9.76 -9.93
C GLU A 25 -1.76 -8.41 -9.87
N ILE A 26 -1.62 -7.81 -8.68
CA ILE A 26 -0.97 -6.51 -8.56
C ILE A 26 0.52 -6.58 -8.87
N GLU A 27 1.19 -7.67 -8.52
CA GLU A 27 2.61 -7.84 -8.84
C GLU A 27 2.83 -7.90 -10.36
N ALA A 28 1.94 -8.54 -11.11
CA ALA A 28 1.97 -8.53 -12.57
C ALA A 28 1.71 -7.14 -13.16
N GLU A 29 0.87 -6.32 -12.51
CA GLU A 29 0.66 -4.92 -12.91
C GLU A 29 1.88 -4.03 -12.60
N PHE A 30 2.68 -4.35 -11.57
CA PHE A 30 3.90 -3.61 -11.21
C PHE A 30 5.13 -4.03 -12.00
N ALA A 31 5.25 -5.31 -12.35
CA ALA A 31 6.42 -5.87 -13.03
C ALA A 31 6.88 -5.08 -14.27
N PRO A 32 6.01 -4.69 -15.23
CA PRO A 32 6.46 -3.95 -16.41
C PRO A 32 6.83 -2.49 -16.12
N ILE A 33 6.46 -1.94 -14.96
CA ILE A 33 6.69 -0.55 -14.58
C ILE A 33 8.06 -0.37 -13.91
N GLY A 34 8.55 -1.41 -13.24
CA GLY A 34 9.80 -1.40 -12.47
C GLY A 34 9.62 -0.79 -11.07
N ALA A 35 10.36 -1.32 -10.10
CA ALA A 35 10.24 -0.96 -8.69
C ALA A 35 10.53 0.53 -8.44
N LYS A 36 11.50 1.11 -9.14
CA LYS A 36 11.85 2.54 -9.00
C LYS A 36 10.65 3.44 -9.31
N SER A 37 9.97 3.19 -10.42
CA SER A 37 8.81 3.95 -10.85
C SER A 37 7.61 3.77 -9.90
N VAL A 38 7.40 2.54 -9.42
CA VAL A 38 6.37 2.22 -8.43
C VAL A 38 6.60 3.00 -7.13
N LEU A 39 7.81 2.89 -6.57
CA LEU A 39 8.18 3.59 -5.34
C LEU A 39 8.15 5.10 -5.52
N LYS A 40 8.62 5.63 -6.65
CA LYS A 40 8.55 7.07 -6.94
C LYS A 40 7.10 7.57 -6.89
N LYS A 41 6.16 6.87 -7.55
CA LYS A 41 4.74 7.26 -7.52
C LYS A 41 4.15 7.19 -6.12
N ILE A 42 4.40 6.12 -5.36
CA ILE A 42 3.86 5.96 -4.00
C ILE A 42 4.46 6.98 -3.03
N LEU A 43 5.79 7.12 -3.00
CA LEU A 43 6.50 7.99 -2.05
C LEU A 43 6.29 9.48 -2.33
N THR A 44 5.94 9.86 -3.57
CA THR A 44 5.64 11.25 -3.90
C THR A 44 4.15 11.56 -3.96
N TYR A 45 3.28 10.60 -3.60
CA TYR A 45 1.84 10.79 -3.54
C TYR A 45 1.47 11.74 -2.39
N ARG A 46 0.65 12.75 -2.67
CA ARG A 46 0.28 13.83 -1.73
C ARG A 46 -1.22 14.05 -1.61
N ASP A 47 -2.01 13.26 -2.34
CA ASP A 47 -3.47 13.28 -2.20
C ASP A 47 -3.84 12.37 -1.01
N PRO A 48 -4.60 12.85 -0.02
CA PRO A 48 -5.01 12.03 1.12
C PRO A 48 -6.06 10.96 0.72
N ALA A 49 -6.48 10.89 -0.53
CA ALA A 49 -7.37 9.83 -0.99
C ALA A 49 -6.69 8.44 -0.91
N PRO A 50 -7.46 7.37 -0.63
CA PRO A 50 -6.93 6.01 -0.70
C PRO A 50 -6.42 5.67 -2.09
N PHE A 51 -5.48 4.73 -2.16
CA PHE A 51 -5.05 4.20 -3.45
C PHE A 51 -6.17 3.36 -4.10
N TYR A 52 -6.50 3.72 -5.33
CA TYR A 52 -7.39 2.94 -6.20
C TYR A 52 -6.61 2.39 -7.38
N PHE A 53 -6.67 1.07 -7.58
CA PHE A 53 -6.06 0.34 -8.69
C PHE A 53 -7.14 -0.31 -9.58
N PRO A 54 -7.84 0.48 -10.42
CA PRO A 54 -8.73 -0.07 -11.44
C PRO A 54 -8.04 -1.17 -12.23
N LYS A 55 -8.71 -2.32 -12.35
CA LYS A 55 -8.12 -3.53 -12.95
C LYS A 55 -7.51 -3.24 -14.33
N GLY A 56 -6.25 -3.62 -14.51
CA GLY A 56 -5.52 -3.44 -15.77
C GLY A 56 -5.03 -2.01 -16.04
N LYS A 57 -5.25 -1.06 -15.12
CA LYS A 57 -4.64 0.27 -15.21
C LYS A 57 -3.37 0.41 -14.37
N GLY A 58 -3.12 -0.46 -13.39
CA GLY A 58 -1.94 -0.37 -12.52
C GLY A 58 -1.73 1.04 -11.99
N LEU A 59 -0.49 1.53 -12.11
CA LEU A 59 -0.15 2.89 -11.70
C LEU A 59 -0.54 3.99 -12.70
N ALA A 60 -1.08 3.64 -13.88
CA ALA A 60 -1.62 4.63 -14.81
C ALA A 60 -2.94 5.25 -14.30
N ALA A 61 -3.53 4.69 -13.24
CA ALA A 61 -4.65 5.28 -12.53
C ALA A 61 -4.27 6.52 -11.70
N PHE A 62 -2.98 6.70 -11.40
CA PHE A 62 -2.49 7.85 -10.63
C PHE A 62 -1.88 8.91 -11.54
N PRO A 63 -2.00 10.20 -11.18
CA PRO A 63 -1.22 11.26 -11.79
C PRO A 63 0.26 10.90 -11.82
N ASP A 64 0.97 11.39 -12.83
CA ASP A 64 2.41 11.18 -12.90
C ASP A 64 3.09 11.83 -11.70
N ALA A 65 4.09 11.13 -11.17
CA ALA A 65 4.92 11.67 -10.10
C ALA A 65 5.57 12.98 -10.58
N PRO A 66 5.79 13.95 -9.68
CA PRO A 66 6.52 15.16 -10.01
C PRO A 66 7.86 14.84 -10.71
N VAL A 67 8.22 15.68 -11.69
CA VAL A 67 9.46 15.49 -12.48
C VAL A 67 10.66 15.45 -11.54
N ALA A 68 10.76 16.42 -10.63
CA ALA A 68 11.76 16.46 -9.57
C ALA A 68 11.25 15.71 -8.33
N LEU A 69 12.14 14.94 -7.68
CA LEU A 69 11.86 14.39 -6.37
C LEU A 69 11.70 15.50 -5.33
N SER A 70 10.92 15.22 -4.30
CA SER A 70 10.78 16.09 -3.14
C SER A 70 12.07 16.15 -2.34
N SER A 71 12.34 17.27 -1.66
CA SER A 71 13.61 17.51 -0.96
C SER A 71 13.98 16.54 0.16
N TRP A 72 13.04 15.73 0.64
CA TRP A 72 13.29 14.69 1.66
C TRP A 72 13.66 13.32 1.06
N LEU A 73 13.52 13.13 -0.25
CA LEU A 73 13.83 11.89 -0.95
C LEU A 73 14.83 12.19 -2.07
N SER A 74 16.09 11.85 -1.86
CA SER A 74 17.11 11.92 -2.89
C SER A 74 16.98 10.79 -3.91
N GLU A 75 17.62 10.95 -5.07
CA GLU A 75 17.66 9.92 -6.11
C GLU A 75 18.41 8.67 -5.64
N GLU A 76 19.47 8.85 -4.83
CA GLU A 76 20.25 7.76 -4.23
C GLU A 76 19.41 6.92 -3.27
N GLU A 77 18.61 7.56 -2.41
CA GLU A 77 17.71 6.85 -1.50
C GLU A 77 16.63 6.09 -2.26
N LEU A 78 16.02 6.72 -3.27
CA LEU A 78 15.04 6.05 -4.13
C LEU A 78 15.66 4.83 -4.84
N ASP A 79 16.87 4.96 -5.37
CA ASP A 79 17.61 3.86 -6.01
C ASP A 79 17.93 2.74 -5.02
N TYR A 80 18.32 3.07 -3.80
CA TYR A 80 18.57 2.09 -2.75
C TYR A 80 17.33 1.23 -2.50
N TYR A 81 16.16 1.84 -2.30
CA TYR A 81 14.91 1.10 -2.09
C TYR A 81 14.51 0.31 -3.34
N ALA A 82 14.57 0.93 -4.52
CA ALA A 82 14.23 0.27 -5.77
C ALA A 82 15.05 -1.00 -5.99
N ASN A 83 16.36 -0.94 -5.79
CA ASN A 83 17.25 -2.09 -5.93
C ASN A 83 16.89 -3.25 -5.00
N LYS A 84 16.38 -2.98 -3.80
CA LYS A 84 15.90 -4.04 -2.90
C LYS A 84 14.62 -4.69 -3.44
N PHE A 85 13.66 -3.90 -3.89
CA PHE A 85 12.42 -4.40 -4.45
C PHE A 85 12.59 -5.10 -5.80
N GLU A 86 13.57 -4.71 -6.63
CA GLU A 86 13.93 -5.46 -7.84
C GLU A 86 14.47 -6.86 -7.51
N GLN A 87 15.20 -7.01 -6.39
CA GLN A 87 15.72 -8.30 -5.96
C GLN A 87 14.64 -9.21 -5.34
N THR A 88 13.75 -8.64 -4.53
CA THR A 88 12.77 -9.42 -3.75
C THR A 88 11.38 -9.51 -4.37
N GLY A 89 11.07 -8.62 -5.32
CA GLY A 89 9.70 -8.33 -5.73
C GLY A 89 8.85 -7.70 -4.62
N PHE A 90 7.58 -7.44 -4.93
CA PHE A 90 6.60 -6.84 -4.00
C PHE A 90 5.76 -7.87 -3.24
N THR A 91 5.77 -9.15 -3.62
CA THR A 91 4.87 -10.18 -3.08
C THR A 91 4.93 -10.27 -1.56
N GLY A 92 6.13 -10.22 -0.97
CA GLY A 92 6.29 -10.26 0.49
C GLY A 92 5.56 -9.13 1.20
N GLY A 93 5.70 -7.88 0.72
CA GLY A 93 5.00 -6.73 1.27
C GLY A 93 3.50 -6.77 1.02
N VAL A 94 3.08 -7.19 -0.19
CA VAL A 94 1.66 -7.31 -0.55
C VAL A 94 0.94 -8.39 0.28
N ASN A 95 1.64 -9.46 0.67
CA ASN A 95 1.06 -10.54 1.48
C ASN A 95 0.53 -10.08 2.84
N TYR A 96 1.02 -8.98 3.41
CA TYR A 96 0.47 -8.43 4.67
C TYR A 96 -1.01 -8.04 4.52
N TYR A 97 -1.39 -7.52 3.35
CA TYR A 97 -2.79 -7.17 3.05
C TYR A 97 -3.64 -8.41 2.80
N ARG A 98 -3.06 -9.46 2.21
CA ARG A 98 -3.72 -10.76 2.01
C ARG A 98 -3.98 -11.50 3.33
N ALA A 99 -3.17 -11.22 4.34
CA ALA A 99 -3.32 -11.78 5.68
C ALA A 99 -4.38 -11.06 6.53
N LEU A 100 -4.95 -9.92 6.08
CA LEU A 100 -5.94 -9.19 6.88
C LEU A 100 -7.17 -10.01 7.31
N PRO A 101 -7.76 -10.89 6.46
CA PRO A 101 -8.86 -11.74 6.87
C PRO A 101 -8.47 -12.70 8.01
N ILE A 102 -7.33 -13.40 7.88
CA ILE A 102 -6.87 -14.33 8.91
C ILE A 102 -6.42 -13.60 10.18
N ASN A 103 -5.86 -12.40 10.06
CA ASN A 103 -5.51 -11.57 11.21
C ASN A 103 -6.76 -11.17 11.99
N TRP A 104 -7.85 -10.81 11.30
CA TRP A 104 -9.14 -10.51 11.95
C TRP A 104 -9.66 -11.71 12.74
N GLU A 105 -9.61 -12.92 12.17
CA GLU A 105 -10.04 -14.15 12.86
C GLU A 105 -9.15 -14.46 14.07
N LEU A 106 -7.83 -14.45 13.86
CA LEU A 106 -6.85 -14.79 14.88
C LEU A 106 -6.82 -13.77 16.01
N THR A 107 -7.23 -12.52 15.75
CA THR A 107 -7.29 -11.48 16.77
C THR A 107 -8.61 -11.42 17.56
N ALA A 108 -9.57 -12.31 17.28
CA ALA A 108 -10.82 -12.40 18.02
C ALA A 108 -10.68 -12.47 19.56
N PRO A 109 -9.68 -13.18 20.14
CA PRO A 109 -9.48 -13.24 21.59
C PRO A 109 -9.22 -11.89 22.27
N TRP A 110 -8.79 -10.87 21.51
CA TRP A 110 -8.51 -9.52 22.03
C TRP A 110 -9.68 -8.55 21.89
N THR A 111 -10.88 -9.05 21.55
CA THR A 111 -12.09 -8.22 21.46
C THR A 111 -12.34 -7.48 22.77
N GLY A 112 -12.38 -6.15 22.72
CA GLY A 112 -12.60 -5.28 23.88
C GLY A 112 -11.37 -5.07 24.78
N ALA A 113 -10.23 -5.69 24.48
CA ALA A 113 -9.00 -5.47 25.21
C ALA A 113 -8.45 -4.05 24.98
N GLN A 114 -7.77 -3.50 25.99
CA GLN A 114 -7.11 -2.20 25.89
C GLN A 114 -5.60 -2.38 25.86
N VAL A 115 -4.92 -1.64 24.99
CA VAL A 115 -3.46 -1.49 25.03
C VAL A 115 -3.08 -0.64 26.25
N LYS A 116 -2.24 -1.18 27.15
CA LYS A 116 -1.85 -0.51 28.41
C LYS A 116 -0.47 0.17 28.35
N VAL A 117 0.24 0.03 27.24
CA VAL A 117 1.55 0.66 27.04
C VAL A 117 1.37 2.16 26.80
N PRO A 118 2.13 3.05 27.48
CA PRO A 118 2.12 4.48 27.17
C PRO A 118 2.45 4.72 25.69
N THR A 119 1.54 5.39 24.97
CA THR A 119 1.60 5.49 23.52
C THR A 119 1.46 6.95 23.07
N LYS A 120 2.29 7.36 22.11
CA LYS A 120 2.13 8.62 21.37
C LYS A 120 1.87 8.28 19.90
N PHE A 121 0.73 8.70 19.37
CA PHE A 121 0.40 8.58 17.95
C PHE A 121 0.75 9.88 17.24
N ILE A 122 1.37 9.79 16.06
CA ILE A 122 1.79 10.93 15.24
C ILE A 122 1.36 10.62 13.80
N VAL A 123 0.68 11.57 13.16
CA VAL A 123 0.17 11.44 11.79
C VAL A 123 0.40 12.74 11.03
N GLY A 124 0.71 12.63 9.73
CA GLY A 124 0.80 13.79 8.85
C GLY A 124 -0.58 14.24 8.37
N GLU A 125 -0.77 15.53 8.12
CA GLU A 125 -2.06 16.08 7.66
C GLU A 125 -2.56 15.45 6.34
N PHE A 126 -1.63 15.04 5.48
CA PHE A 126 -1.92 14.40 4.19
C PHE A 126 -1.62 12.89 4.18
N ASP A 127 -1.61 12.25 5.35
CA ASP A 127 -1.63 10.79 5.40
C ASP A 127 -2.97 10.27 4.84
N LEU A 128 -2.95 9.16 4.11
CA LEU A 128 -4.12 8.61 3.42
C LEU A 128 -4.99 7.70 4.30
N VAL A 129 -4.48 7.32 5.49
CA VAL A 129 -5.15 6.41 6.45
C VAL A 129 -6.05 7.19 7.39
#